data_AF-A0A2N3GH90-F1
#
_entry.id   AF-A0A2N3GH90-F1
#
_cell.length_a   1.000
_cell.length_b   1.000
_cell.length_c   1.000
_cell.angle_alpha   90.00
_cell.angle_beta   90.00
_cell.angle_gamma   90.00
#
_symmetry.space_group_name_H-M   'P 1'
#
loop_
_entity.id
_entity.type
_entity.pdbx_description
1 polymer ?
#
loop_
_entity_poly.entity_id
_entity_poly.type
_entity_poly.pdbx_seq_one_letter_code
_entity_poly.pdbx_strand_id
1 'polypeptide(L)'
;MSTTVVTALAPKLSAYSLLIRMVIDQRISAREFETLYLQLYQDDPTDWPIDVLDVLESLFADLDELFGPNEPGNPGRASSELQRRARGAYSRLAELAPTI
;
A
#
# COMPACT_ATOMS: atom_id res chain seq x y z
N MET A 1 10.20 -25.30 -14.23
CA MET A 1 11.12 -24.96 -13.13
C MET A 1 11.04 -23.45 -12.94
N SER A 2 10.30 -22.98 -11.93
CA SER A 2 10.08 -21.55 -11.68
C SER A 2 9.92 -21.30 -10.17
N THR A 3 10.91 -21.69 -9.38
CA THR A 3 10.87 -21.50 -7.91
C THR A 3 11.62 -20.24 -7.47
N THR A 4 12.38 -19.61 -8.36
CA THR A 4 13.28 -18.49 -8.01
C THR A 4 12.57 -17.13 -7.91
N VAL A 5 11.42 -16.96 -8.56
CA VAL A 5 10.70 -15.67 -8.60
C VAL A 5 10.01 -15.37 -7.26
N VAL A 6 9.49 -16.38 -6.58
CA VAL A 6 8.71 -16.22 -5.33
C VAL A 6 9.54 -15.62 -4.19
N THR A 7 10.86 -15.88 -4.15
CA THR A 7 11.71 -15.48 -3.02
C THR A 7 12.16 -14.02 -3.08
N ALA A 8 12.28 -13.42 -4.27
CA ALA A 8 12.69 -12.03 -4.43
C ALA A 8 11.51 -11.04 -4.30
N LEU A 9 10.27 -11.50 -4.51
CA LEU A 9 9.05 -10.73 -4.30
C LEU A 9 8.76 -10.49 -2.80
N ALA A 10 9.16 -11.43 -1.95
CA ALA A 10 8.81 -11.42 -0.53
C ALA A 10 9.24 -10.16 0.24
N PRO A 11 10.49 -9.64 0.11
CA PRO A 11 10.93 -8.52 0.95
C PRO A 11 10.18 -7.22 0.69
N LYS A 12 9.90 -6.91 -0.58
CA LYS A 12 9.19 -5.67 -0.95
C LYS A 12 7.70 -5.77 -0.69
N LEU A 13 7.09 -6.92 -0.96
CA LEU A 13 5.70 -7.14 -0.60
C LEU A 13 5.52 -7.08 0.92
N SER A 14 6.46 -7.64 1.70
CA SER A 14 6.51 -7.46 3.15
C SER A 14 6.63 -5.98 3.56
N ALA A 15 7.42 -5.18 2.84
CA ALA A 15 7.56 -3.75 3.12
C ALA A 15 6.25 -2.99 2.88
N TYR A 16 5.55 -3.26 1.77
CA TYR A 16 4.21 -2.70 1.53
C TYR A 16 3.24 -3.12 2.63
N SER A 17 3.15 -4.42 2.92
CA SER A 17 2.26 -4.95 3.96
C SER A 17 2.55 -4.34 5.33
N LEU A 18 3.83 -4.13 5.67
CA LEU A 18 4.22 -3.48 6.91
C LEU A 18 3.78 -2.01 6.96
N LEU A 19 4.03 -1.23 5.90
CA LEU A 19 3.60 0.17 5.83
C LEU A 19 2.07 0.30 5.94
N ILE A 20 1.35 -0.55 5.19
CA ILE A 20 -0.12 -0.61 5.23
C ILE A 20 -0.58 -0.96 6.65
N ARG A 21 0.07 -1.91 7.31
CA ARG A 21 -0.27 -2.26 8.69
C ARG A 21 0.00 -1.13 9.67
N MET A 22 1.10 -0.40 9.51
CA MET A 22 1.46 0.72 10.38
C MET A 22 0.42 1.85 10.32
N VAL A 23 -0.15 2.16 9.15
CA VAL A 23 -1.22 3.17 9.07
C VAL A 23 -2.55 2.66 9.61
N ILE A 24 -2.88 1.37 9.41
CA ILE A 24 -4.08 0.75 9.99
C ILE A 24 -4.05 0.79 11.53
N ASP A 25 -2.89 0.46 12.11
CA ASP A 25 -2.66 0.43 13.55
C ASP A 25 -2.35 1.82 14.13
N GLN A 26 -2.43 2.88 13.33
CA GLN A 26 -2.17 4.27 13.72
C GLN A 26 -0.78 4.50 14.31
N ARG A 27 0.21 3.70 13.90
CA ARG A 27 1.61 3.86 14.29
C ARG A 27 2.32 4.96 13.50
N ILE A 28 1.78 5.31 12.34
CA ILE A 28 2.19 6.45 11.51
C ILE A 28 0.95 7.23 11.08
N SER A 29 1.13 8.52 10.86
CA SER A 29 0.08 9.37 10.31
C SER A 29 -0.20 9.05 8.85
N ALA A 30 -1.35 9.52 8.36
CA ALA A 30 -1.72 9.39 6.95
C ALA A 30 -0.69 10.04 6.01
N ARG A 31 -0.12 11.18 6.41
CA ARG A 31 0.87 11.91 5.61
C ARG A 31 2.23 11.22 5.58
N GLU A 32 2.66 10.64 6.71
CA GLU A 32 3.85 9.80 6.76
C GLU A 32 3.67 8.54 5.91
N PHE A 33 2.50 7.90 5.98
CA PHE A 33 2.18 6.75 5.14
C PHE A 33 2.25 7.10 3.65
N GLU A 34 1.58 8.17 3.21
CA GLU A 34 1.62 8.64 1.82
C GLU A 34 3.07 8.82 1.33
N THR A 35 3.88 9.54 2.11
CA THR A 35 5.28 9.81 1.77
C THR A 35 6.09 8.53 1.60
N LEU A 36 6.01 7.62 2.59
CA LEU A 36 6.76 6.37 2.59
C LEU A 36 6.27 5.39 1.50
N TYR A 37 4.96 5.35 1.27
CA TYR A 37 4.35 4.50 0.26
C TYR A 37 4.75 4.94 -1.15
N LEU A 38 4.64 6.24 -1.46
CA LEU A 38 5.03 6.79 -2.77
C LEU A 38 6.52 6.60 -3.05
N GLN A 39 7.36 6.78 -2.04
CA GLN A 39 8.79 6.50 -2.17
C GLN A 39 9.05 5.03 -2.48
N LEU A 40 8.45 4.11 -1.70
CA LEU A 40 8.59 2.67 -1.94
C LEU A 40 8.09 2.28 -3.34
N TYR A 41 6.96 2.84 -3.78
CA TYR A 41 6.36 2.60 -5.10
C TYR A 41 7.24 3.06 -6.25
N GLN A 42 7.84 4.26 -6.15
CA GLN A 42 8.74 4.78 -7.18
C GLN A 42 10.06 4.00 -7.27
N ASP A 43 10.59 3.56 -6.13
CA ASP A 43 11.84 2.80 -6.04
C ASP A 43 11.64 1.30 -6.34
N ASP A 44 10.44 0.89 -6.76
CA ASP A 44 10.10 -0.51 -7.00
C ASP A 44 10.12 -0.92 -8.48
N PRO A 45 11.25 -1.45 -9.01
CA PRO A 45 11.29 -2.02 -10.36
C PRO A 45 10.68 -3.43 -10.48
N THR A 46 10.00 -3.93 -9.45
CA THR A 46 9.46 -5.30 -9.47
C THR A 46 8.28 -5.39 -10.43
N ASP A 47 8.34 -6.36 -11.35
CA ASP A 47 7.20 -6.73 -12.19
C ASP A 47 6.25 -7.62 -11.39
N TRP A 48 5.25 -6.99 -10.76
CA TRP A 48 4.29 -7.67 -9.90
C TRP A 48 3.28 -8.49 -10.71
N PRO A 49 2.80 -9.64 -10.19
CA PRO A 49 1.59 -10.27 -10.71
C PRO A 49 0.45 -9.25 -10.78
N ILE A 50 -0.35 -9.29 -11.85
CA ILE A 50 -1.39 -8.29 -12.13
C ILE A 50 -2.32 -8.05 -10.93
N ASP A 51 -2.73 -9.12 -10.23
CA ASP A 51 -3.62 -9.01 -9.07
C ASP A 51 -2.97 -8.25 -7.89
N VAL A 52 -1.65 -8.34 -7.74
CA VAL A 52 -0.90 -7.58 -6.73
C VAL A 52 -0.71 -6.14 -7.19
N LEU A 53 -0.34 -5.94 -8.45
CA LEU A 53 -0.19 -4.61 -9.03
C LEU A 53 -1.49 -3.80 -8.91
N ASP A 54 -2.63 -4.40 -9.23
CA ASP A 54 -3.96 -3.77 -9.12
C ASP A 54 -4.24 -3.27 -7.69
N VAL A 55 -3.83 -4.02 -6.67
CA VAL A 55 -4.00 -3.60 -5.26
C VAL A 55 -3.10 -2.42 -4.93
N LEU A 56 -1.85 -2.43 -5.40
CA LEU A 56 -0.90 -1.34 -5.17
C LEU A 56 -1.33 -0.07 -5.92
N GLU A 57 -1.69 -0.18 -7.19
CA GLU A 57 -2.19 0.93 -8.00
C GLU A 57 -3.48 1.53 -7.46
N SER A 58 -4.41 0.68 -6.98
CA SER A 58 -5.63 1.16 -6.33
C SER A 58 -5.31 1.99 -5.09
N LEU A 59 -4.34 1.56 -4.27
CA LEU A 59 -3.95 2.30 -3.07
C LEU A 59 -3.20 3.60 -3.42
N PHE A 60 -2.42 3.60 -4.49
CA PHE A 60 -1.83 4.82 -5.04
C PHE A 60 -2.91 5.83 -5.47
N ALA A 61 -3.92 5.37 -6.21
CA ALA A 61 -5.04 6.22 -6.63
C ALA A 61 -5.84 6.75 -5.43
N ASP A 62 -6.03 5.94 -4.39
CA ASP A 62 -6.66 6.36 -3.13
C ASP A 62 -5.87 7.50 -2.46
N LEU A 63 -4.54 7.45 -2.49
CA LEU A 63 -3.70 8.51 -1.93
C LEU A 63 -3.81 9.81 -2.74
N ASP A 64 -3.80 9.73 -4.07
CA ASP A 64 -4.00 10.91 -4.93
C ASP A 64 -5.39 11.53 -4.73
N GLU A 65 -6.43 10.70 -4.56
CA GLU A 65 -7.78 11.18 -4.24
C GLU A 65 -7.82 11.89 -2.88
N LEU A 66 -7.17 11.36 -1.84
CA LEU A 66 -7.30 11.89 -0.48
C LEU A 66 -6.34 13.05 -0.15
N PHE A 67 -5.21 13.14 -0.84
CA PHE A 67 -4.12 14.08 -0.52
C PHE A 67 -3.63 14.90 -1.72
N GLY A 68 -4.23 14.70 -2.89
CA GLY A 68 -3.89 15.42 -4.12
C GLY A 68 -4.21 16.92 -4.06
N PRO A 69 -3.67 17.70 -5.00
CA PRO A 69 -3.76 19.17 -5.00
C PRO A 69 -5.20 19.71 -5.11
N ASN A 70 -6.15 18.86 -5.52
CA ASN A 70 -7.55 19.23 -5.74
C ASN A 70 -8.46 18.94 -4.53
N GLU A 71 -7.95 18.32 -3.46
CA GLU A 71 -8.69 18.06 -2.23
C GLU A 71 -8.22 18.98 -1.08
N PRO A 72 -8.80 20.19 -0.94
CA PRO A 72 -8.68 20.97 0.29
C PRO A 72 -9.53 20.31 1.39
N GLY A 73 -9.14 19.11 1.81
CA GLY A 73 -9.93 18.21 2.66
C GLY A 73 -9.56 18.26 4.14
N ASN A 74 -10.56 18.02 4.99
CA ASN A 74 -10.40 17.86 6.44
C ASN A 74 -9.46 16.68 6.74
N PRO A 75 -8.28 16.90 7.34
CA PRO A 75 -7.25 15.86 7.52
C PRO A 75 -7.71 14.68 8.38
N GLY A 76 -8.66 14.90 9.31
CA GLY A 76 -9.22 13.83 10.14
C GLY A 76 -10.11 12.87 9.34
N ARG A 77 -10.85 13.38 8.35
CA ARG A 77 -11.68 12.56 7.46
C ARG A 77 -10.81 11.74 6.51
N ALA A 78 -9.80 12.36 5.90
CA ALA A 78 -8.85 11.69 5.02
C ALA A 78 -8.11 10.56 5.75
N SER A 79 -7.72 10.77 7.01
CA SER A 79 -7.05 9.73 7.81
C SER A 79 -7.94 8.51 8.09
N SER A 80 -9.20 8.73 8.46
CA SER A 80 -10.15 7.63 8.74
C SER A 80 -10.53 6.86 7.47
N GLU A 81 -10.67 7.59 6.37
CA GLU A 81 -10.93 7.03 5.04
C GLU A 81 -9.76 6.18 4.56
N LEU A 82 -8.53 6.70 4.65
CA LEU A 82 -7.30 5.97 4.33
C LEU A 82 -7.19 4.68 5.13
N GLN A 83 -7.43 4.70 6.44
CA GLN A 83 -7.40 3.47 7.26
C GLN A 83 -8.40 2.42 6.77
N ARG A 84 -9.60 2.83 6.35
CA ARG A 84 -10.59 1.90 5.82
C ARG A 84 -10.12 1.27 4.51
N ARG A 85 -9.61 2.10 3.58
CA ARG A 85 -9.11 1.62 2.27
C ARG A 85 -7.87 0.74 2.44
N ALA A 86 -6.93 1.15 3.29
CA ALA A 86 -5.75 0.38 3.67
C ALA A 86 -6.09 -1.00 4.25
N ARG A 87 -7.13 -1.12 5.10
CA ARG A 87 -7.59 -2.45 5.57
C ARG A 87 -8.05 -3.34 4.42
N GLY A 88 -8.78 -2.78 3.45
CA GLY A 88 -9.20 -3.52 2.25
C GLY A 88 -8.03 -4.00 1.42
N ALA A 89 -7.05 -3.13 1.16
CA ALA A 89 -5.82 -3.48 0.46
C ALA A 89 -5.03 -4.58 1.20
N TYR A 90 -4.87 -4.44 2.52
CA TYR A 90 -4.17 -5.42 3.35
C TYR A 90 -4.82 -6.81 3.29
N SER A 91 -6.14 -6.89 3.39
CA SER A 91 -6.87 -8.16 3.27
C SER A 91 -6.65 -8.82 1.90
N ARG A 92 -6.71 -8.05 0.81
CA ARG A 92 -6.46 -8.58 -0.54
C ARG A 92 -5.03 -9.07 -0.71
N LEU A 93 -4.04 -8.31 -0.22
CA LEU A 93 -2.63 -8.75 -0.28
C LEU A 93 -2.42 -10.06 0.49
N ALA A 94 -3.02 -10.21 1.67
CA ALA A 94 -2.92 -11.44 2.46
C ALA A 94 -3.57 -12.66 1.78
N GLU A 95 -4.63 -12.46 0.99
CA GLU A 95 -5.24 -13.54 0.19
C GLU A 95 -4.34 -13.95 -0.99
N LEU A 96 -3.70 -12.98 -1.64
CA LEU A 96 -2.85 -13.20 -2.82
C LEU A 96 -1.45 -13.75 -2.45
N ALA A 97 -0.96 -13.41 -1.27
CA ALA A 97 0.31 -13.90 -0.74
C ALA A 97 0.15 -14.25 0.75
N PRO A 98 -0.16 -15.51 1.11
CA PRO A 98 -0.45 -15.89 2.50
C PRO A 98 0.76 -15.91 3.44
N THR A 99 1.97 -15.75 2.91
CA THR A 99 3.24 -15.86 3.64
C THR A 99 3.83 -14.51 4.09
N ILE A 100 3.10 -13.41 3.88
CA ILE A 100 3.47 -12.05 4.35
C ILE A 100 2.74 -11.67 5.64
#